data_AF-A0A3S9VN13-F1
#
_entry.id   AF-A0A3S9VN13-F1
#
_cell.length_a   1.000
_cell.length_b   1.000
_cell.length_c   1.000
_cell.angle_alpha   90.00
_cell.angle_beta   90.00
_cell.angle_gamma   90.00
#
_symmetry.space_group_name_H-M   'P 1'
#
loop_
_entity.id
_entity.type
_entity.pdbx_description
1 polymer ?
#
loop_
_entity_poly.entity_id
_entity_poly.type
_entity_poly.pdbx_seq_one_letter_code
_entity_poly.pdbx_strand_id
1 'polypeptide(L)'
;WKVWPMKGEEKSRLFHYSVVPYVSNHDILNLRPLSMEKGTRPIIPDDNTSLALPKNDGPFRLNVETGETNEDLWELVDTEKLIDHLVLPWTMDNERYLKMDMYMNLEEEQKDPVVFSMSYDSKVMTSDTDSGNWTPKMTAVEPTDKQANSKTRRQEMMKEAGRGIKSAKSYVVDVRMHIPGESESETVLTFAWSDSNVERKGRLLGFGRIEMPRNNVNYEVCIGSQTMISPETLLSYDEKMDEKPKIDFNMDIRYGKNCGNGERIDVNGKVSQSQRLKELTRATSIIKDCVEEMKRGNKILRTCQKAIILSMLLDELDISMEVPSDTLIALYSQGLISLSEFDNLDVSVDLSNPKNAGKKKIDMRAKLNEYLD
;
A
#
# COMPACT_ATOMS: atom_id res chain seq x y z
N TRP A 1 9.26 -0.76 21.26
CA TRP A 1 10.15 0.40 21.47
C TRP A 1 9.45 1.35 22.42
N LYS A 2 10.14 1.81 23.46
CA LYS A 2 9.65 2.88 24.34
C LYS A 2 10.53 4.08 24.09
N VAL A 3 9.95 5.18 23.64
CA VAL A 3 10.67 6.44 23.46
C VAL A 3 10.41 7.26 24.71
N TRP A 4 11.44 7.39 25.54
CA TRP A 4 11.39 8.25 26.70
C TRP A 4 11.74 9.67 26.28
N PRO A 5 11.09 10.68 26.86
CA PRO A 5 11.72 11.99 26.93
C PRO A 5 13.06 11.85 27.62
N MET A 6 14.16 12.19 26.93
CA MET A 6 15.46 12.32 27.57
C MET A 6 15.33 13.41 28.64
N LYS A 7 15.75 13.10 29.87
CA LYS A 7 15.54 13.99 31.02
C LYS A 7 16.20 15.35 30.76
N GLY A 8 15.38 16.40 30.62
CA GLY A 8 15.83 17.76 30.34
C GLY A 8 15.90 18.14 28.85
N GLU A 9 15.48 17.26 27.94
CA GLU A 9 15.30 17.61 26.53
C GLU A 9 13.83 17.90 26.24
N GLU A 10 13.55 19.10 25.74
CA GLU A 10 12.20 19.52 25.30
C GLU A 10 11.75 18.84 24.00
N LYS A 11 12.66 18.09 23.33
CA LYS A 11 12.43 17.48 22.02
C LYS A 11 13.15 16.14 21.91
N SER A 12 12.47 15.12 21.37
CA SER A 12 13.08 13.82 21.05
C SER A 12 13.02 13.55 19.56
N ARG A 13 14.16 13.21 18.95
CA ARG A 13 14.21 12.81 17.55
C ARG A 13 13.65 11.39 17.39
N LEU A 14 12.54 11.26 16.68
CA LEU A 14 11.88 9.99 16.37
C LEU A 14 12.45 9.30 15.13
N PHE A 15 12.82 10.10 14.13
CA PHE A 15 13.27 9.62 12.83
C PHE A 15 14.40 10.49 12.32
N HIS A 16 15.36 9.85 11.67
CA HIS A 16 16.46 10.49 10.96
C HIS A 16 16.66 9.77 9.63
N TYR A 17 16.56 10.52 8.54
CA TYR A 17 16.96 10.09 7.22
C TYR A 17 17.92 11.12 6.63
N SER A 18 19.00 10.66 6.01
CA SER A 18 19.93 11.56 5.36
C SER A 18 20.59 10.90 4.16
N VAL A 19 20.65 11.63 3.06
CA VAL A 19 21.46 11.35 1.90
C VAL A 19 22.59 12.37 1.89
N VAL A 20 23.83 11.87 1.97
CA VAL A 20 25.02 12.72 1.91
C VAL A 20 25.90 12.21 0.77
N PRO A 21 25.86 12.86 -0.40
CA PRO A 21 26.78 12.56 -1.48
C PRO A 21 28.22 12.73 -0.99
N TYR A 22 29.15 11.94 -1.52
CA TYR A 22 30.56 12.01 -1.10
C TYR A 22 31.50 11.69 -2.26
N VAL A 23 32.72 12.19 -2.17
CA VAL A 23 33.85 11.72 -2.98
C VAL A 23 34.81 10.97 -2.08
N SER A 24 35.38 9.87 -2.56
CA SER A 24 36.37 9.11 -1.79
C SER A 24 37.53 8.64 -2.65
N ASN A 25 38.73 8.72 -2.10
CA ASN A 25 39.89 7.98 -2.58
C ASN A 25 40.07 6.73 -1.70
N HIS A 26 39.55 5.60 -2.20
CA HIS A 26 39.45 4.35 -1.48
C HIS A 26 40.57 3.36 -1.82
N ASP A 27 41.18 2.77 -0.79
CA ASP A 27 42.04 1.61 -0.96
C ASP A 27 41.19 0.34 -1.05
N ILE A 28 41.19 -0.30 -2.22
CA ILE A 28 40.41 -1.52 -2.50
C ILE A 28 40.73 -2.70 -1.56
N LEU A 29 41.85 -2.65 -0.82
CA LEU A 29 42.22 -3.65 0.17
C LEU A 29 41.72 -3.31 1.59
N ASN A 30 41.21 -2.11 1.81
CA ASN A 30 40.68 -1.67 3.09
C ASN A 30 39.19 -2.03 3.21
N LEU A 31 38.87 -2.98 4.09
CA LEU A 31 37.48 -3.43 4.30
C LEU A 31 36.68 -2.55 5.28
N ARG A 32 37.22 -1.38 5.66
CA ARG A 32 36.50 -0.43 6.53
C ARG A 32 35.42 0.29 5.72
N PRO A 33 34.33 0.72 6.37
CA PRO A 33 33.33 1.56 5.71
C PRO A 33 33.98 2.83 5.13
N LEU A 34 33.62 3.17 3.89
CA LEU A 34 34.12 4.37 3.19
C LEU A 34 33.95 5.64 4.02
N SER A 35 32.86 5.74 4.79
CA SER A 35 32.59 6.87 5.68
C SER A 35 33.64 7.09 6.78
N MET A 36 34.47 6.08 7.08
CA MET A 36 35.53 6.15 8.10
C MET A 36 36.92 6.38 7.51
N GLU A 37 37.04 6.47 6.18
CA GLU A 37 38.33 6.67 5.52
C GLU A 37 38.69 8.15 5.43
N LYS A 38 39.98 8.46 5.66
CA LYS A 38 40.51 9.83 5.53
C LYS A 38 40.40 10.38 4.10
N GLY A 39 40.30 9.50 3.11
CA GLY A 39 40.12 9.84 1.70
C GLY A 39 38.69 10.25 1.33
N THR A 40 37.72 10.06 2.23
CA THR A 40 36.30 10.35 2.00
C THR A 40 35.95 11.76 2.46
N ARG A 41 35.27 12.52 1.59
CA ARG A 41 34.76 13.86 1.88
C ARG A 41 33.28 13.94 1.50
N PRO A 42 32.40 14.29 2.44
CA PRO A 42 31.00 14.56 2.12
C PRO A 42 30.87 15.83 1.29
N ILE A 43 29.88 15.87 0.42
CA ILE A 43 29.48 17.02 -0.38
C ILE A 43 28.20 17.56 0.27
N ILE A 44 28.37 18.54 1.14
CA ILE A 44 27.27 19.29 1.75
C ILE A 44 27.35 20.69 1.17
N PRO A 45 26.31 21.19 0.46
CA PRO A 45 26.30 22.55 -0.07
C PRO A 45 26.42 23.58 1.06
N ASP A 46 27.20 24.63 0.82
CA ASP A 46 27.36 25.74 1.79
C ASP A 46 26.07 26.55 1.94
N ASP A 47 25.31 26.71 0.85
CA ASP A 47 23.99 27.36 0.81
C ASP A 47 22.89 26.29 0.84
N ASN A 48 22.65 25.70 2.01
CA ASN A 48 21.54 24.76 2.18
C ASN A 48 20.24 25.49 2.52
N THR A 49 19.13 24.93 2.04
CA THR A 49 17.80 25.45 2.34
C THR A 49 17.16 24.56 3.40
N SER A 50 16.64 25.16 4.48
CA SER A 50 16.03 24.43 5.60
C SER A 50 14.56 24.82 5.79
N LEU A 51 13.71 23.83 6.01
CA LEU A 51 12.29 23.98 6.30
C LEU A 51 11.92 23.22 7.57
N ALA A 52 11.03 23.79 8.39
CA ALA A 52 10.44 23.12 9.54
C ALA A 52 8.91 23.10 9.42
N LEU A 53 8.30 21.91 9.55
CA LEU A 53 6.86 21.68 9.44
C LEU A 53 6.32 20.98 10.69
N PRO A 54 5.17 21.39 11.23
CA PRO A 54 4.41 22.59 10.89
C PRO A 54 5.17 23.88 11.32
N LYS A 55 4.82 25.04 10.73
CA LYS A 55 5.39 26.35 11.11
C LYS A 55 5.08 26.77 12.55
N ASN A 56 4.03 26.17 13.15
CA ASN A 56 3.60 26.40 14.52
C ASN A 56 4.10 25.28 15.45
N ASP A 57 4.10 25.50 16.77
CA ASP A 57 4.43 24.47 17.75
C ASP A 57 3.32 23.42 17.83
N GLY A 58 3.51 22.31 17.09
CA GLY A 58 2.74 21.08 17.22
C GLY A 58 3.51 20.01 18.01
N PRO A 59 2.88 18.87 18.34
CA PRO A 59 3.55 17.78 19.07
C PRO A 59 4.65 17.11 18.23
N PHE A 60 4.61 17.26 16.90
CA PHE A 60 5.63 16.76 15.99
C PHE A 60 6.17 17.90 15.13
N ARG A 61 7.47 17.84 14.82
CA ARG A 61 8.16 18.80 13.97
C ARG A 61 9.10 18.06 13.02
N LEU A 62 8.83 18.11 11.73
CA LEU A 62 9.70 17.64 10.67
C LEU A 62 10.63 18.78 10.24
N ASN A 63 11.93 18.59 10.40
CA ASN A 63 12.95 19.48 9.86
C ASN A 63 13.54 18.83 8.61
N VAL A 64 13.55 19.57 7.49
CA VAL A 64 14.12 19.16 6.21
C VAL A 64 15.24 20.13 5.85
N GLU A 65 16.43 19.64 5.55
CA GLU A 65 17.55 20.40 4.99
C GLU A 65 17.89 19.80 3.63
N THR A 66 18.05 20.63 2.59
CA THR A 66 18.41 20.19 1.24
C THR A 66 19.40 21.14 0.58
N GLY A 67 20.12 20.64 -0.43
CA GLY A 67 20.94 21.44 -1.33
C GLY A 67 20.17 22.19 -2.42
N GLU A 68 18.84 22.09 -2.44
CA GLU A 68 17.98 22.62 -3.50
C GLU A 68 17.37 23.99 -3.17
N THR A 69 16.73 24.61 -4.17
CA THR A 69 16.09 25.92 -4.03
C THR A 69 14.80 25.83 -3.22
N ASN A 70 14.26 26.99 -2.80
CA ASN A 70 12.98 27.03 -2.07
C ASN A 70 11.81 26.44 -2.87
N GLU A 71 11.82 26.49 -4.20
CA GLU A 71 10.75 25.95 -5.04
C GLU A 71 10.76 24.41 -5.04
N ASP A 72 11.94 23.81 -5.19
CA ASP A 72 12.13 22.35 -5.17
C ASP A 72 11.79 21.74 -3.78
N LEU A 73 12.06 22.49 -2.71
CA LEU A 73 11.67 22.12 -1.35
C LEU A 73 10.16 21.94 -1.20
N TRP A 74 9.36 22.83 -1.78
CA TRP A 74 7.90 22.75 -1.68
C TRP A 74 7.36 21.52 -2.40
N GLU A 75 8.02 21.07 -3.47
CA GLU A 75 7.69 19.79 -4.11
C GLU A 75 8.04 18.60 -3.21
N LEU A 76 9.17 18.63 -2.49
CA LEU A 76 9.57 17.55 -1.57
C LEU A 76 8.63 17.40 -0.36
N VAL A 77 8.03 18.51 0.10
CA VAL A 77 7.05 18.51 1.20
C VAL A 77 5.59 18.63 0.76
N ASP A 78 5.34 18.54 -0.54
CA ASP A 78 3.98 18.36 -1.05
C ASP A 78 3.39 17.09 -0.45
N THR A 79 2.17 17.19 0.08
CA THR A 79 1.53 16.16 0.92
C THR A 79 1.42 14.81 0.22
N GLU A 80 1.33 14.78 -1.11
CA GLU A 80 1.30 13.55 -1.89
C GLU A 80 2.67 12.87 -1.93
N LYS A 81 3.75 13.62 -2.23
CA LYS A 81 5.12 13.09 -2.32
C LYS A 81 5.73 12.79 -0.94
N LEU A 82 5.37 13.56 0.09
CA LEU A 82 5.89 13.38 1.45
C LEU A 82 5.53 12.01 2.05
N ILE A 83 4.32 11.51 1.79
CA ILE A 83 3.90 10.18 2.25
C ILE A 83 4.75 9.09 1.57
N ASP A 84 4.95 9.20 0.26
CA ASP A 84 5.78 8.28 -0.50
C ASP A 84 7.24 8.29 0.00
N HIS A 85 7.80 9.46 0.27
CA HIS A 85 9.15 9.64 0.80
C HIS A 85 9.32 9.09 2.23
N LEU A 86 8.31 9.21 3.10
CA LEU A 86 8.37 8.69 4.46
C LEU A 86 8.17 7.17 4.55
N VAL A 87 7.34 6.61 3.66
CA VAL A 87 7.03 5.17 3.66
C VAL A 87 8.06 4.35 2.88
N LEU A 88 8.60 4.91 1.79
CA LEU A 88 9.56 4.27 0.90
C LEU A 88 10.81 5.15 0.70
N PRO A 89 11.58 5.48 1.75
CA PRO A 89 12.72 6.40 1.64
C PRO A 89 13.79 5.96 0.61
N TRP A 90 13.83 4.67 0.26
CA TRP A 90 14.73 4.14 -0.77
C TRP A 90 14.33 4.45 -2.22
N THR A 91 13.15 5.01 -2.48
CA THR A 91 12.73 5.46 -3.82
C THR A 91 13.09 6.92 -4.09
N MET A 92 13.61 7.63 -3.08
CA MET A 92 14.06 9.01 -3.25
C MET A 92 15.27 9.07 -4.18
N ASP A 93 15.36 10.16 -4.95
CA ASP A 93 16.56 10.47 -5.69
C ASP A 93 17.70 10.74 -4.69
N ASN A 94 18.72 9.87 -4.72
CA ASN A 94 19.80 9.85 -3.74
C ASN A 94 21.06 10.58 -4.23
N GLU A 95 20.95 11.37 -5.30
CA GLU A 95 22.09 12.06 -5.91
C GLU A 95 22.48 13.35 -5.17
N ARG A 96 21.59 13.89 -4.34
CA ARG A 96 21.74 15.22 -3.72
C ARG A 96 21.69 15.17 -2.20
N TYR A 97 22.26 16.21 -1.57
CA TYR A 97 22.21 16.34 -0.11
C TYR A 97 20.78 16.56 0.34
N LEU A 98 20.31 15.67 1.20
CA LEU A 98 19.00 15.75 1.84
C LEU A 98 19.12 15.23 3.26
N LYS A 99 18.48 15.92 4.21
CA LYS A 99 18.39 15.47 5.59
C LYS A 99 16.99 15.77 6.12
N MET A 100 16.35 14.74 6.66
CA MET A 100 15.03 14.81 7.26
C MET A 100 15.12 14.29 8.70
N ASP A 101 14.78 15.14 9.65
CA ASP A 101 14.68 14.80 11.06
C ASP A 101 13.25 15.03 11.54
N MET A 102 12.59 13.99 12.05
CA MET A 102 11.30 14.15 12.73
C MET A 102 11.54 14.21 14.23
N TYR A 103 11.15 15.32 14.84
CA TYR A 103 11.15 15.54 16.28
C TYR A 103 9.74 15.41 16.83
N MET A 104 9.65 14.95 18.05
CA MET A 104 8.48 15.08 18.91
C MET A 104 8.82 16.13 19.96
N ASN A 105 7.99 17.17 20.05
CA ASN A 105 8.06 18.11 21.17
C ASN A 105 7.52 17.39 22.39
N LEU A 106 8.37 17.26 23.39
CA LEU A 106 8.03 16.66 24.67
C LEU A 106 7.67 17.84 25.57
N GLU A 107 6.39 17.98 25.91
CA GLU A 107 6.02 18.95 26.94
C GLU A 107 6.83 18.66 28.21
N GLU A 108 7.19 19.71 28.96
CA GLU A 108 7.98 19.60 30.21
C GLU A 108 7.39 18.59 31.21
N GLU A 109 6.14 18.16 31.03
CA GLU A 109 5.42 17.19 31.87
C GLU A 109 5.12 15.82 31.23
N GLN A 110 5.71 15.43 30.09
CA GLN A 110 5.51 14.06 29.58
C GLN A 110 6.26 13.05 30.46
N LYS A 111 5.59 12.56 31.50
CA LYS A 111 6.16 11.64 32.52
C LYS A 111 6.29 10.20 32.03
N ASP A 112 5.48 9.82 31.05
CA ASP A 112 5.40 8.46 30.51
C ASP A 112 5.92 8.39 29.05
N PRO A 113 6.55 7.28 28.65
CA PRO A 113 7.10 7.14 27.31
C PRO A 113 6.01 6.90 26.27
N VAL A 114 6.21 7.42 25.05
CA VAL A 114 5.46 6.95 23.88
C VAL A 114 5.84 5.50 23.60
N VAL A 115 4.85 4.62 23.51
CA VAL A 115 5.05 3.19 23.29
C VAL A 115 4.65 2.84 21.86
N PHE A 116 5.64 2.44 21.07
CA PHE A 116 5.43 1.84 19.76
C PHE A 116 5.72 0.34 19.86
N SER A 117 4.88 -0.51 19.27
CA SER A 117 5.23 -1.92 19.08
C SER A 117 4.75 -2.43 17.73
N MET A 118 5.56 -3.28 17.12
CA MET A 118 5.26 -3.93 15.86
C MET A 118 5.53 -5.42 16.03
N SER A 119 4.57 -6.25 15.61
CA SER A 119 4.71 -7.70 15.55
C SER A 119 4.49 -8.16 14.12
N TYR A 120 5.27 -9.16 13.70
CA TYR A 120 5.14 -9.81 12.41
C TYR A 120 5.08 -11.31 12.63
N ASP A 121 4.05 -11.97 12.11
CA ASP A 121 3.93 -13.42 12.10
C ASP A 121 3.70 -13.89 10.66
N SER A 122 4.16 -15.10 10.34
CA SER A 122 3.88 -15.75 9.06
C SER A 122 3.62 -17.24 9.26
N LYS A 123 2.81 -17.84 8.38
CA LYS A 123 2.46 -19.26 8.45
C LYS A 123 2.12 -19.80 7.07
N VAL A 124 2.70 -20.96 6.74
CA VAL A 124 2.23 -21.77 5.62
C VAL A 124 0.98 -22.51 6.08
N MET A 125 -0.12 -22.33 5.35
CA MET A 125 -1.39 -22.96 5.67
C MET A 125 -1.40 -24.40 5.17
N THR A 126 -1.71 -25.33 6.08
CA THR A 126 -1.92 -26.73 5.73
C THR A 126 -3.18 -26.84 4.87
N SER A 127 -3.04 -27.51 3.73
CA SER A 127 -4.08 -27.68 2.68
C SER A 127 -5.31 -28.49 3.11
N ASP A 128 -5.32 -29.00 4.33
CA ASP A 128 -6.30 -30.01 4.73
C ASP A 128 -7.62 -29.34 5.15
N THR A 129 -8.61 -29.51 4.27
CA THR A 129 -10.08 -29.34 4.43
C THR A 129 -10.74 -27.99 4.12
N ASP A 130 -10.02 -26.88 3.94
CA ASP A 130 -10.65 -25.55 3.79
C ASP A 130 -10.75 -24.99 2.35
N SER A 131 -10.23 -25.67 1.32
CA SER A 131 -10.23 -25.13 -0.07
C SER A 131 -11.63 -24.94 -0.68
N GLY A 132 -12.67 -25.56 -0.11
CA GLY A 132 -14.07 -25.36 -0.49
C GLY A 132 -14.73 -24.11 0.12
N ASN A 133 -14.04 -23.40 1.02
CA ASN A 133 -14.60 -22.26 1.77
C ASN A 133 -14.33 -20.90 1.10
N TRP A 134 -13.89 -20.88 -0.16
CA TRP A 134 -13.79 -19.63 -0.92
C TRP A 134 -15.18 -19.13 -1.29
N THR A 135 -15.58 -17.99 -0.74
CA THR A 135 -16.83 -17.32 -1.11
C THR A 135 -16.56 -16.26 -2.18
N PRO A 136 -17.42 -16.10 -3.19
CA PRO A 136 -17.27 -15.05 -4.21
C PRO A 136 -17.32 -13.63 -3.63
N LYS A 137 -17.92 -13.46 -2.44
CA LYS A 137 -18.01 -12.20 -1.73
C LYS A 137 -17.26 -12.28 -0.41
N MET A 138 -16.45 -11.26 -0.15
CA MET A 138 -15.70 -11.08 1.08
C MET A 138 -16.54 -10.31 2.09
N THR A 139 -16.36 -10.64 3.35
CA THR A 139 -16.92 -9.91 4.47
C THR A 139 -15.77 -9.50 5.37
N ALA A 140 -15.72 -8.23 5.76
CA ALA A 140 -14.78 -7.76 6.76
C ALA A 140 -14.99 -8.54 8.05
N VAL A 141 -13.88 -8.96 8.65
CA VAL A 141 -13.88 -9.80 9.85
C VAL A 141 -13.63 -8.90 11.04
N GLU A 142 -14.56 -8.88 11.99
CA GLU A 142 -14.34 -8.26 13.30
C GLU A 142 -13.50 -9.21 14.15
N PRO A 143 -12.29 -8.82 14.59
CA PRO A 143 -11.49 -9.68 15.45
C PRO A 143 -12.14 -9.91 16.80
N THR A 144 -12.02 -11.14 17.31
CA THR A 144 -12.52 -11.49 18.65
C THR A 144 -11.78 -10.77 19.77
N ASP A 145 -10.49 -10.49 19.58
CA ASP A 145 -9.66 -9.75 20.52
C ASP A 145 -9.14 -8.43 19.93
N LYS A 146 -9.62 -7.32 20.46
CA LYS A 146 -9.30 -5.97 19.99
C LYS A 146 -8.18 -5.30 20.79
N GLN A 147 -7.62 -6.00 21.78
CA GLN A 147 -6.59 -5.46 22.65
C GLN A 147 -5.26 -5.26 21.92
N ALA A 148 -4.46 -4.31 22.39
CA ALA A 148 -3.15 -4.05 21.81
C ALA A 148 -2.23 -5.29 21.92
N ASN A 149 -1.40 -5.53 20.90
CA ASN A 149 -0.48 -6.67 20.82
C ASN A 149 -1.14 -8.07 20.92
N SER A 150 -2.44 -8.18 20.64
CA SER A 150 -3.17 -9.46 20.71
C SER A 150 -2.59 -10.52 19.78
N LYS A 151 -2.03 -11.58 20.37
CA LYS A 151 -1.61 -12.78 19.61
C LYS A 151 -2.81 -13.51 19.02
N THR A 152 -3.94 -13.51 19.72
CA THR A 152 -5.19 -14.14 19.27
C THR A 152 -5.68 -13.51 17.98
N ARG A 153 -5.79 -12.17 17.92
CA ARG A 153 -6.18 -11.45 16.70
C ARG A 153 -5.24 -11.75 15.54
N ARG A 154 -3.92 -11.71 15.76
CA ARG A 154 -2.94 -11.99 14.71
C ARG A 154 -3.13 -13.40 14.13
N GLN A 155 -3.34 -14.39 14.99
CA GLN A 155 -3.57 -15.77 14.55
C GLN A 155 -4.91 -15.96 13.84
N GLU A 156 -5.97 -15.35 14.36
CA GLU A 156 -7.31 -15.36 13.77
C GLU A 156 -7.30 -14.76 12.37
N MET A 157 -6.83 -13.51 12.23
CA MET A 157 -6.79 -12.81 10.94
C MET A 157 -5.86 -13.51 9.96
N MET A 158 -4.69 -14.00 10.40
CA MET A 158 -3.78 -14.73 9.51
C MET A 158 -4.42 -16.04 9.00
N LYS A 159 -5.16 -16.77 9.84
CA LYS A 159 -5.88 -17.98 9.43
C LYS A 159 -6.98 -17.64 8.43
N GLU A 160 -7.77 -16.61 8.70
CA GLU A 160 -8.89 -16.22 7.84
C GLU A 160 -8.42 -15.64 6.50
N ALA A 161 -7.26 -14.97 6.48
CA ALA A 161 -6.61 -14.53 5.24
C ALA A 161 -6.28 -15.72 4.32
N GLY A 162 -5.80 -16.85 4.87
CA GLY A 162 -5.44 -18.04 4.07
C GLY A 162 -6.62 -18.96 3.73
N ARG A 163 -7.80 -18.75 4.33
CA ARG A 163 -8.93 -19.67 4.24
C ARG A 163 -9.48 -19.78 2.82
N GLY A 164 -9.63 -20.99 2.30
CA GLY A 164 -10.14 -21.21 0.94
C GLY A 164 -9.11 -20.97 -0.18
N ILE A 165 -7.86 -20.65 0.16
CA ILE A 165 -6.76 -20.51 -0.80
C ILE A 165 -5.86 -21.74 -0.69
N LYS A 166 -5.69 -22.48 -1.79
CA LYS A 166 -4.88 -23.70 -1.79
C LYS A 166 -3.39 -23.37 -1.61
N SER A 167 -2.70 -24.09 -0.73
CA SER A 167 -1.25 -23.89 -0.45
C SER A 167 -0.91 -22.44 -0.07
N ALA A 168 -1.82 -21.78 0.64
CA ALA A 168 -1.64 -20.38 0.99
C ALA A 168 -0.46 -20.18 1.94
N LYS A 169 0.26 -19.08 1.75
CA LYS A 169 1.18 -18.54 2.74
C LYS A 169 0.60 -17.23 3.25
N SER A 170 0.38 -17.18 4.56
CA SER A 170 -0.26 -16.05 5.20
C SER A 170 0.72 -15.29 6.07
N TYR A 171 0.46 -14.00 6.19
CA TYR A 171 1.29 -13.05 6.90
C TYR A 171 0.39 -12.12 7.71
N VAL A 172 0.91 -11.60 8.81
CA VAL A 172 0.24 -10.57 9.59
C VAL A 172 1.25 -9.60 10.18
N VAL A 173 0.93 -8.31 10.07
CA VAL A 173 1.62 -7.21 10.75
C VAL A 173 0.63 -6.59 11.73
N ASP A 174 1.06 -6.38 12.97
CA ASP A 174 0.28 -5.74 14.03
C ASP A 174 1.10 -4.61 14.63
N VAL A 175 0.54 -3.42 14.61
CA VAL A 175 1.15 -2.19 15.06
C VAL A 175 0.33 -1.61 16.20
N ARG A 176 1.02 -1.15 17.23
CA ARG A 176 0.46 -0.41 18.35
C ARG A 176 1.23 0.89 18.49
N MET A 177 0.51 1.98 18.70
CA MET A 177 1.05 3.26 19.13
C MET A 177 0.24 3.76 20.32
N HIS A 178 0.92 4.03 21.43
CA HIS A 178 0.36 4.63 22.62
C HIS A 178 1.06 5.96 22.90
N ILE A 179 0.31 7.04 22.87
CA ILE A 179 0.78 8.38 23.22
C ILE A 179 0.17 8.71 24.58
N PRO A 180 0.96 8.91 25.65
CA PRO A 180 0.45 9.30 26.96
C PRO A 180 0.37 10.84 27.08
N GLY A 181 -0.25 11.31 28.17
CA GLY A 181 -0.28 12.74 28.53
C GLY A 181 -1.54 13.46 28.08
N GLU A 182 -1.44 14.73 27.69
CA GLU A 182 -2.60 15.53 27.30
C GLU A 182 -3.26 15.09 25.99
N SER A 183 -2.44 14.55 25.09
CA SER A 183 -2.89 13.95 23.82
C SER A 183 -3.05 12.43 23.93
N GLU A 184 -3.55 11.95 25.07
CA GLU A 184 -3.67 10.51 25.32
C GLU A 184 -4.42 9.80 24.19
N SER A 185 -3.73 8.86 23.54
CA SER A 185 -4.31 8.06 22.47
C SER A 185 -3.70 6.67 22.39
N GLU A 186 -4.54 5.70 22.04
CA GLU A 186 -4.16 4.32 21.77
C GLU A 186 -4.63 3.97 20.36
N THR A 187 -3.67 3.67 19.49
CA THR A 187 -3.91 3.25 18.10
C THR A 187 -3.41 1.82 17.90
N VAL A 188 -4.27 0.98 17.37
CA VAL A 188 -3.98 -0.42 17.01
C VAL A 188 -4.31 -0.60 15.54
N LEU A 189 -3.36 -1.12 14.76
CA LEU A 189 -3.54 -1.44 13.34
C LEU A 189 -3.05 -2.86 13.09
N THR A 190 -3.86 -3.68 12.42
CA THR A 190 -3.50 -5.04 12.06
C THR A 190 -3.83 -5.30 10.60
N PHE A 191 -2.86 -5.78 9.84
CA PHE A 191 -3.04 -6.18 8.45
C PHE A 191 -2.62 -7.63 8.30
N ALA A 192 -3.51 -8.48 7.78
CA ALA A 192 -3.20 -9.86 7.45
C ALA A 192 -3.48 -10.10 5.97
N TRP A 193 -2.57 -10.77 5.28
CA TRP A 193 -2.75 -11.10 3.87
C TRP A 193 -2.29 -12.52 3.57
N SER A 194 -2.73 -13.05 2.44
CA SER A 194 -2.32 -14.37 1.97
C SER A 194 -2.19 -14.40 0.46
N ASP A 195 -1.16 -15.12 0.02
CA ASP A 195 -0.89 -15.43 -1.38
C ASP A 195 -0.71 -16.94 -1.57
N SER A 196 -0.70 -17.39 -2.82
CA SER A 196 -0.42 -18.77 -3.17
C SER A 196 0.36 -18.87 -4.48
N ASN A 197 1.30 -19.82 -4.51
CA ASN A 197 2.04 -20.17 -5.72
C ASN A 197 1.28 -21.15 -6.63
N VAL A 198 0.14 -21.69 -6.16
CA VAL A 198 -0.65 -22.72 -6.86
C VAL A 198 -1.97 -22.17 -7.36
N GLU A 199 -2.60 -21.26 -6.61
CA GLU A 199 -3.83 -20.58 -7.01
C GLU A 199 -3.59 -19.07 -7.04
N ARG A 200 -4.07 -18.40 -8.10
CA ARG A 200 -3.98 -16.94 -8.22
C ARG A 200 -5.12 -16.23 -7.48
N LYS A 201 -5.26 -16.53 -6.20
CA LYS A 201 -6.20 -15.89 -5.28
C LYS A 201 -5.42 -15.15 -4.22
N GLY A 202 -5.92 -13.98 -3.84
CA GLY A 202 -5.39 -13.18 -2.75
C GLY A 202 -6.50 -12.79 -1.79
N ARG A 203 -6.16 -12.64 -0.52
CA ARG A 203 -7.04 -12.04 0.49
C ARG A 203 -6.25 -11.13 1.39
N LEU A 204 -6.84 -9.97 1.70
CA LEU A 204 -6.34 -8.97 2.63
C LEU A 204 -7.41 -8.71 3.69
N LEU A 205 -7.00 -8.67 4.95
CA LEU A 205 -7.80 -8.27 6.10
C LEU A 205 -7.13 -7.09 6.79
N GLY A 206 -7.93 -6.13 7.22
CA GLY A 206 -7.49 -4.99 8.01
C GLY A 206 -8.35 -4.81 9.25
N PHE A 207 -7.72 -4.45 10.36
CA PHE A 207 -8.38 -3.98 11.57
C PHE A 207 -7.67 -2.73 12.06
N GLY A 208 -8.43 -1.69 12.37
CA GLY A 208 -7.92 -0.47 12.98
C GLY A 208 -8.79 -0.07 14.15
N ARG A 209 -8.16 0.41 15.23
CA ARG A 209 -8.84 1.00 16.38
C ARG A 209 -8.06 2.22 16.84
N ILE A 210 -8.78 3.32 17.01
CA ILE A 210 -8.25 4.58 17.54
C ILE A 210 -9.11 4.96 18.74
N GLU A 211 -8.47 5.10 19.88
CA GLU A 211 -9.09 5.46 21.15
C GLU A 211 -8.40 6.71 21.68
N MET A 212 -9.15 7.80 21.88
CA MET A 212 -8.70 9.03 22.52
C MET A 212 -9.63 9.33 23.70
N PRO A 213 -9.32 8.84 24.91
CA PRO A 213 -10.23 8.89 26.06
C PRO A 213 -10.69 10.32 26.39
N ARG A 214 -9.78 11.30 26.35
CA ARG A 214 -10.07 12.70 26.68
C ARG A 214 -11.04 13.38 25.71
N ASN A 215 -10.99 12.99 24.43
CA ASN A 215 -11.87 13.53 23.39
C ASN A 215 -13.14 12.69 23.19
N ASN A 216 -13.33 11.63 23.98
CA ASN A 216 -14.40 10.65 23.83
C ASN A 216 -14.47 10.07 22.40
N VAL A 217 -13.32 9.93 21.75
CA VAL A 217 -13.20 9.33 20.42
C VAL A 217 -12.89 7.85 20.61
N ASN A 218 -13.76 7.01 20.08
CA ASN A 218 -13.51 5.59 19.90
C ASN A 218 -14.02 5.23 18.52
N TYR A 219 -13.10 4.81 17.66
CA TYR A 219 -13.36 4.52 16.27
C TYR A 219 -12.65 3.24 15.85
N GLU A 220 -13.39 2.39 15.16
CA GLU A 220 -12.91 1.13 14.62
C GLU A 220 -13.17 1.08 13.11
N VAL A 221 -12.27 0.40 12.41
CA VAL A 221 -12.41 0.06 11.00
C VAL A 221 -12.02 -1.40 10.78
N CYS A 222 -12.82 -2.13 10.00
CA CYS A 222 -12.54 -3.49 9.58
C CYS A 222 -12.62 -3.56 8.05
N ILE A 223 -11.63 -4.19 7.43
CA ILE A 223 -11.50 -4.30 5.99
C ILE A 223 -11.38 -5.78 5.65
N GLY A 224 -12.13 -6.24 4.67
CA GLY A 224 -11.93 -7.52 4.03
C GLY A 224 -11.90 -7.34 2.53
N SER A 225 -10.81 -7.71 1.87
CA SER A 225 -10.69 -7.68 0.42
C SER A 225 -10.20 -9.03 -0.10
N GLN A 226 -10.67 -9.41 -1.27
CA GLN A 226 -10.18 -10.59 -1.97
C GLN A 226 -10.07 -10.34 -3.45
N THR A 227 -9.14 -11.05 -4.08
CA THR A 227 -8.84 -10.95 -5.50
C THR A 227 -8.72 -12.35 -6.09
N MET A 228 -9.14 -12.48 -7.35
CA MET A 228 -9.00 -13.71 -8.12
C MET A 228 -8.57 -13.36 -9.55
N ILE A 229 -7.42 -13.89 -9.97
CA ILE A 229 -6.87 -13.67 -11.30
C ILE A 229 -7.23 -14.85 -12.18
N SER A 230 -7.84 -14.57 -13.33
CA SER A 230 -8.10 -15.53 -14.39
C SER A 230 -7.27 -15.21 -15.63
N PRO A 231 -6.73 -16.22 -16.32
CA PRO A 231 -6.73 -17.64 -15.95
C PRO A 231 -5.81 -17.98 -14.78
N GLU A 232 -6.16 -19.03 -14.02
CA GLU A 232 -5.41 -19.45 -12.82
C GLU A 232 -4.01 -20.01 -13.16
N THR A 233 -3.88 -20.74 -14.28
CA THR A 233 -2.63 -21.35 -14.72
C THR A 233 -2.35 -21.03 -16.18
N LEU A 234 -1.09 -20.72 -16.48
CA LEU A 234 -0.56 -20.43 -17.80
C LEU A 234 0.71 -21.25 -17.99
N LEU A 235 0.56 -22.55 -18.22
CA LEU A 235 1.69 -23.45 -18.44
C LEU A 235 2.21 -23.38 -19.88
N SER A 236 1.33 -23.09 -20.82
CA SER A 236 1.65 -22.89 -22.22
C SER A 236 0.85 -21.72 -22.80
N TYR A 237 1.45 -21.00 -23.74
CA TYR A 237 0.81 -19.84 -24.36
C TYR A 237 -0.36 -20.29 -25.27
N ASP A 238 -0.22 -21.41 -25.98
CA ASP A 238 -1.23 -21.93 -26.93
C ASP A 238 -2.54 -22.37 -26.27
N GLU A 239 -2.51 -22.89 -25.04
CA GLU A 239 -3.73 -23.31 -24.33
C GLU A 239 -4.62 -22.14 -23.91
N LYS A 240 -4.05 -20.93 -23.80
CA LYS A 240 -4.68 -19.80 -23.09
C LYS A 240 -4.61 -18.47 -23.85
N MET A 241 -4.02 -18.43 -25.04
CA MET A 241 -3.87 -17.22 -25.89
C MET A 241 -5.21 -16.55 -26.25
N ASP A 242 -6.31 -17.32 -26.27
CA ASP A 242 -7.65 -16.79 -26.57
C ASP A 242 -8.45 -16.40 -25.33
N GLU A 243 -8.03 -16.84 -24.15
CA GLU A 243 -8.67 -16.45 -22.91
C GLU A 243 -8.44 -14.97 -22.63
N LYS A 244 -9.45 -14.31 -22.06
CA LYS A 244 -9.36 -12.91 -21.69
C LYS A 244 -8.85 -12.84 -20.25
N PRO A 245 -7.65 -12.30 -20.01
CA PRO A 245 -7.17 -12.15 -18.65
C PRO A 245 -8.08 -11.17 -17.91
N LYS A 246 -8.32 -11.45 -16.64
CA LYS A 246 -9.09 -10.58 -15.76
C LYS A 246 -8.70 -10.76 -14.31
N ILE A 247 -8.94 -9.73 -13.51
CA ILE A 247 -8.87 -9.76 -12.06
C ILE A 247 -10.27 -9.39 -11.56
N ASP A 248 -10.95 -10.33 -10.92
CA ASP A 248 -12.15 -10.00 -10.17
C ASP A 248 -11.72 -9.67 -8.73
N PHE A 249 -12.22 -8.58 -8.18
CA PHE A 249 -11.95 -8.22 -6.79
C PHE A 249 -13.20 -7.70 -6.10
N ASN A 250 -13.23 -7.85 -4.79
CA ASN A 250 -14.25 -7.25 -3.97
C ASN A 250 -13.68 -6.84 -2.62
N MET A 251 -14.32 -5.86 -1.99
CA MET A 251 -13.90 -5.28 -0.73
C MET A 251 -15.14 -4.95 0.12
N ASP A 252 -15.07 -5.27 1.39
CA ASP A 252 -16.03 -4.88 2.42
C ASP A 252 -15.27 -4.02 3.43
N ILE A 253 -15.71 -2.79 3.64
CA ILE A 253 -15.17 -1.88 4.63
C ILE A 253 -16.29 -1.58 5.63
N ARG A 254 -16.01 -1.74 6.91
CA ARG A 254 -16.94 -1.42 7.98
C ARG A 254 -16.30 -0.50 8.99
N TYR A 255 -17.00 0.53 9.42
CA TYR A 255 -16.42 1.53 10.31
C TYR A 255 -17.45 2.18 11.23
N GLY A 256 -16.98 2.74 12.35
CA GLY A 256 -17.80 3.42 13.34
C GLY A 256 -17.25 3.20 14.74
N LYS A 257 -18.08 3.34 15.77
CA LYS A 257 -17.66 3.02 17.15
C LYS A 257 -17.29 1.55 17.35
N ASN A 258 -17.94 0.68 16.58
CA ASN A 258 -17.58 -0.73 16.44
C ASN A 258 -17.73 -1.10 14.96
N CYS A 259 -16.71 -1.70 14.37
CA CYS A 259 -16.74 -2.10 12.96
C CYS A 259 -17.75 -3.23 12.66
N GLY A 260 -18.14 -4.05 13.64
CA GLY A 260 -19.06 -5.18 13.45
C GLY A 260 -20.48 -4.75 13.06
N ASN A 261 -20.96 -3.65 13.65
CA ASN A 261 -22.30 -3.08 13.46
C ASN A 261 -22.25 -1.64 12.90
N GLY A 262 -21.09 -1.25 12.36
CA GLY A 262 -20.86 0.08 11.85
C GLY A 262 -21.50 0.33 10.49
N GLU A 263 -21.21 1.51 9.95
CA GLU A 263 -21.48 1.82 8.55
C GLU A 263 -20.66 0.90 7.64
N ARG A 264 -21.19 0.60 6.46
CA ARG A 264 -20.62 -0.38 5.54
C ARG A 264 -20.47 0.21 4.14
N ILE A 265 -19.32 -0.08 3.53
CA ILE A 265 -19.04 0.18 2.11
C ILE A 265 -18.72 -1.16 1.46
N ASP A 266 -19.44 -1.48 0.38
CA ASP A 266 -19.24 -2.69 -0.40
C ASP A 266 -18.75 -2.31 -1.79
N VAL A 267 -17.59 -2.83 -2.18
CA VAL A 267 -16.97 -2.58 -3.48
C VAL A 267 -16.84 -3.88 -4.21
N ASN A 268 -17.29 -3.91 -5.45
CA ASN A 268 -17.05 -5.00 -6.39
C ASN A 268 -16.41 -4.40 -7.62
N GLY A 269 -15.35 -5.01 -8.11
CA GLY A 269 -14.66 -4.51 -9.27
C GLY A 269 -14.03 -5.62 -10.09
N LYS A 270 -13.68 -5.24 -11.31
CA LYS A 270 -13.07 -6.10 -12.28
C LYS A 270 -12.05 -5.31 -13.07
N VAL A 271 -10.87 -5.88 -13.22
CA VAL A 271 -9.85 -5.41 -14.16
C VAL A 271 -9.81 -6.37 -15.34
N SER A 272 -9.84 -5.89 -16.57
CA SER A 272 -9.78 -6.71 -17.78
C SER A 272 -8.90 -6.09 -18.86
N GLN A 273 -8.55 -6.92 -19.83
CA GLN A 273 -7.85 -6.49 -21.05
C GLN A 273 -8.84 -6.05 -22.12
N SER A 274 -8.61 -4.87 -22.69
CA SER A 274 -9.34 -4.35 -23.83
C SER A 274 -8.98 -5.09 -25.12
N GLN A 275 -9.88 -5.03 -26.11
CA GLN A 275 -9.62 -5.60 -27.42
C GLN A 275 -8.40 -4.96 -28.10
N ARG A 276 -8.18 -3.65 -27.89
CA ARG A 276 -7.05 -2.91 -28.46
C ARG A 276 -5.72 -3.38 -27.87
N LEU A 277 -5.61 -3.47 -26.55
CA LEU A 277 -4.40 -3.98 -25.89
C LEU A 277 -4.11 -5.43 -26.32
N LYS A 278 -5.15 -6.25 -26.46
CA LYS A 278 -5.02 -7.62 -26.98
C LYS A 278 -4.42 -7.64 -28.40
N GLU A 279 -4.81 -6.73 -29.27
CA GLU A 279 -4.28 -6.64 -30.63
C GLU A 279 -2.84 -6.13 -30.66
N LEU A 280 -2.51 -5.12 -29.85
CA LEU A 280 -1.16 -4.57 -29.73
C LEU A 280 -0.17 -5.61 -29.20
N THR A 281 -0.51 -6.27 -28.10
CA THR A 281 0.33 -7.34 -27.51
C THR A 281 0.58 -8.46 -28.52
N ARG A 282 -0.45 -8.92 -29.25
CA ARG A 282 -0.33 -9.94 -30.31
C ARG A 282 0.55 -9.50 -31.48
N ALA A 283 0.68 -8.20 -31.74
CA ALA A 283 1.51 -7.68 -32.81
C ALA A 283 3.01 -7.63 -32.48
N THR A 284 3.39 -7.78 -31.20
CA THR A 284 4.79 -7.73 -30.76
C THR A 284 5.64 -8.86 -31.33
N SER A 285 6.93 -8.62 -31.51
CA SER A 285 7.89 -9.65 -31.95
C SER A 285 7.95 -10.82 -30.97
N ILE A 286 7.88 -10.55 -29.66
CA ILE A 286 7.93 -11.57 -28.61
C ILE A 286 6.82 -12.61 -28.77
N ILE A 287 5.58 -12.17 -29.04
CA ILE A 287 4.46 -13.08 -29.24
C ILE A 287 4.60 -13.83 -30.56
N LYS A 288 4.99 -13.14 -31.64
CA LYS A 288 5.21 -13.77 -32.96
C LYS A 288 6.27 -14.86 -32.91
N ASP A 289 7.42 -14.57 -32.30
CA ASP A 289 8.53 -15.52 -32.13
C ASP A 289 8.10 -16.73 -31.30
N CYS A 290 7.35 -16.53 -30.21
CA CYS A 290 6.80 -17.65 -29.45
C CYS A 290 5.88 -18.52 -30.30
N VAL A 291 4.98 -17.92 -31.08
CA VAL A 291 4.06 -18.66 -31.97
C VAL A 291 4.83 -19.48 -33.02
N GLU A 292 5.92 -18.95 -33.56
CA GLU A 292 6.79 -19.70 -34.48
C GLU A 292 7.51 -20.86 -33.79
N GLU A 293 8.06 -20.63 -32.60
CA GLU A 293 8.73 -21.68 -31.82
C GLU A 293 7.75 -22.78 -31.38
N MET A 294 6.52 -22.42 -31.02
CA MET A 294 5.46 -23.40 -30.70
C MET A 294 5.11 -24.27 -31.91
N LYS A 295 5.11 -23.73 -33.14
CA LYS A 295 4.92 -24.53 -34.37
C LYS A 295 6.04 -25.56 -34.57
N ARG A 296 7.22 -25.31 -34.01
CA ARG A 296 8.37 -26.25 -33.99
C ARG A 296 8.35 -27.22 -32.82
N GLY A 297 7.32 -27.17 -31.96
CA GLY A 297 7.17 -27.99 -30.77
C GLY A 297 7.76 -27.37 -29.49
N ASN A 298 8.34 -26.17 -29.57
CA ASN A 298 9.00 -25.50 -28.44
C ASN A 298 8.01 -24.60 -27.68
N LYS A 299 7.36 -25.11 -26.62
CA LYS A 299 6.27 -24.42 -25.92
C LYS A 299 6.66 -23.66 -24.64
N ILE A 300 7.82 -23.96 -24.06
CA ILE A 300 8.26 -23.50 -22.73
C ILE A 300 9.54 -22.67 -22.76
N LEU A 301 9.92 -22.17 -23.94
CA LEU A 301 11.06 -21.27 -24.08
C LEU A 301 10.83 -19.95 -23.34
N ARG A 302 11.93 -19.28 -22.98
CA ARG A 302 11.90 -17.95 -22.33
C ARG A 302 11.09 -16.93 -23.12
N THR A 303 11.13 -16.98 -24.45
CA THR A 303 10.32 -16.11 -25.33
C THR A 303 8.82 -16.35 -25.10
N CYS A 304 8.40 -17.61 -24.94
CA CYS A 304 7.01 -17.95 -24.63
C CYS A 304 6.61 -17.57 -23.21
N GLN A 305 7.52 -17.65 -22.23
CA GLN A 305 7.26 -17.13 -20.88
C GLN A 305 7.02 -15.61 -20.89
N LYS A 306 7.80 -14.85 -21.67
CA LYS A 306 7.58 -13.41 -21.86
C LYS A 306 6.26 -13.13 -22.58
N ALA A 307 5.92 -13.91 -23.60
CA ALA A 307 4.64 -13.81 -24.30
C ALA A 307 3.44 -14.01 -23.36
N ILE A 308 3.53 -14.97 -22.43
CA ILE A 308 2.52 -15.20 -21.38
C ILE A 308 2.36 -13.95 -20.51
N ILE A 309 3.46 -13.36 -20.02
CA ILE A 309 3.40 -12.15 -19.18
C ILE A 309 2.75 -10.98 -19.94
N LEU A 310 3.16 -10.74 -21.19
CA LEU A 310 2.58 -9.69 -22.04
C LEU A 310 1.08 -9.90 -22.30
N SER A 311 0.67 -11.16 -22.51
CA SER A 311 -0.74 -11.47 -22.74
C SER A 311 -1.63 -11.26 -21.51
N MET A 312 -1.04 -11.14 -20.32
CA MET A 312 -1.73 -10.89 -19.04
C MET A 312 -1.88 -9.41 -18.69
N LEU A 313 -1.40 -8.49 -19.54
CA LEU A 313 -1.58 -7.06 -19.33
C LEU A 313 -3.06 -6.68 -19.37
N LEU A 314 -3.46 -5.76 -18.48
CA LEU A 314 -4.82 -5.29 -18.27
C LEU A 314 -4.83 -3.77 -18.28
N ASP A 315 -5.87 -3.18 -18.86
CA ASP A 315 -6.00 -1.73 -19.05
C ASP A 315 -7.39 -1.19 -18.73
N GLU A 316 -8.41 -2.04 -18.52
CA GLU A 316 -9.78 -1.61 -18.24
C GLU A 316 -10.19 -1.99 -16.81
N LEU A 317 -10.67 -1.01 -16.05
CA LEU A 317 -11.15 -1.15 -14.67
C LEU A 317 -12.63 -0.79 -14.61
N ASP A 318 -13.47 -1.71 -14.16
CA ASP A 318 -14.87 -1.47 -13.82
C ASP A 318 -15.03 -1.60 -12.30
N ILE A 319 -15.65 -0.61 -11.64
CA ILE A 319 -15.93 -0.61 -10.20
C ILE A 319 -17.40 -0.30 -9.96
N SER A 320 -18.00 -1.01 -9.01
CA SER A 320 -19.34 -0.78 -8.48
C SER A 320 -19.25 -0.71 -6.96
N MET A 321 -19.64 0.42 -6.38
CA MET A 321 -19.57 0.70 -4.95
C MET A 321 -20.96 1.00 -4.39
N GLU A 322 -21.33 0.37 -3.29
CA GLU A 322 -22.50 0.72 -2.47
C GLU A 322 -22.02 1.49 -1.24
N VAL A 323 -22.58 2.68 -1.02
CA VAL A 323 -22.15 3.63 0.03
C VAL A 323 -23.33 4.05 0.91
N PRO A 324 -23.11 4.35 2.20
CA PRO A 324 -24.21 4.54 3.13
C PRO A 324 -24.83 5.95 3.11
N SER A 325 -24.16 6.96 2.54
CA SER A 325 -24.65 8.35 2.55
C SER A 325 -24.32 9.14 1.30
N ASP A 326 -25.17 10.12 0.98
CA ASP A 326 -24.99 11.01 -0.17
C ASP A 326 -23.75 11.90 -0.02
N THR A 327 -23.38 12.25 1.21
CA THR A 327 -22.12 12.96 1.51
C THR A 327 -20.90 12.15 1.11
N LEU A 328 -20.90 10.85 1.37
CA LEU A 328 -19.81 9.98 0.95
C LEU A 328 -19.80 9.79 -0.57
N ILE A 329 -20.98 9.72 -1.19
CA ILE A 329 -21.07 9.72 -2.65
C ILE A 329 -20.37 10.96 -3.22
N ALA A 330 -20.65 12.15 -2.70
CA ALA A 330 -20.00 13.38 -3.14
C ALA A 330 -18.48 13.34 -2.92
N LEU A 331 -18.03 12.89 -1.73
CA LEU A 331 -16.60 12.79 -1.41
C LEU A 331 -15.84 11.84 -2.33
N TYR A 332 -16.36 10.62 -2.53
CA TYR A 332 -15.73 9.66 -3.44
C TYR A 332 -15.77 10.14 -4.88
N SER A 333 -16.89 10.72 -5.32
CA SER A 333 -16.99 11.30 -6.66
C SER A 333 -15.93 12.38 -6.90
N GLN A 334 -15.68 13.24 -5.91
CA GLN A 334 -14.62 14.26 -5.98
C GLN A 334 -13.23 13.61 -6.14
N GLY A 335 -12.91 12.61 -5.30
CA GLY A 335 -11.63 11.90 -5.39
C GLY A 335 -11.44 11.17 -6.72
N LEU A 336 -12.51 10.61 -7.28
CA LEU A 336 -12.49 9.97 -8.60
C LEU A 336 -12.28 10.96 -9.75
N ILE A 337 -12.81 12.20 -9.62
CA ILE A 337 -12.55 13.28 -10.59
C ILE A 337 -11.07 13.69 -10.52
N SER A 338 -10.50 13.82 -9.33
CA SER A 338 -9.06 14.10 -9.20
C SER A 338 -8.20 12.97 -9.80
N LEU A 339 -8.64 11.71 -9.71
CA LEU A 339 -7.97 10.60 -10.41
C LEU A 339 -8.03 10.71 -11.95
N SER A 340 -9.02 11.42 -12.49
CA SER A 340 -9.12 11.67 -13.94
C SER A 340 -8.15 12.73 -14.46
N GLU A 341 -7.50 13.47 -13.56
CA GLU A 341 -6.50 14.49 -13.90
C GLU A 341 -5.10 13.89 -14.10
N PHE A 342 -4.90 12.59 -13.82
CA PHE A 342 -3.66 11.90 -14.14
C PHE A 342 -3.54 11.67 -15.65
N ASP A 343 -2.49 12.24 -16.27
CA ASP A 343 -2.24 12.24 -17.72
C ASP A 343 -2.28 10.86 -18.41
N ASN A 344 -2.16 9.77 -17.63
CA ASN A 344 -2.14 8.39 -18.12
C ASN A 344 -3.41 7.57 -17.76
N LEU A 345 -4.50 8.22 -17.33
CA LEU A 345 -5.73 7.54 -16.92
C LEU A 345 -6.97 8.19 -17.53
N ASP A 346 -7.60 7.53 -18.51
CA ASP A 346 -8.90 7.93 -19.04
C ASP A 346 -10.01 7.39 -18.13
N VAL A 347 -10.52 8.25 -17.24
CA VAL A 347 -11.55 7.91 -16.26
C VAL A 347 -12.91 8.39 -16.74
N SER A 348 -13.84 7.45 -16.93
CA SER A 348 -15.26 7.74 -17.09
C SER A 348 -16.01 7.40 -15.79
N VAL A 349 -16.46 8.43 -15.07
CA VAL A 349 -17.30 8.25 -13.89
C VAL A 349 -18.77 8.40 -14.30
N ASP A 350 -19.55 7.32 -14.23
CA ASP A 350 -21.01 7.39 -14.46
C ASP A 350 -21.76 7.48 -13.14
N LEU A 351 -21.84 8.70 -12.61
CA LEU A 351 -22.62 9.03 -11.41
C LEU A 351 -24.14 9.06 -11.68
N SER A 352 -24.55 9.01 -12.95
CA SER A 352 -25.88 9.37 -13.42
C SER A 352 -26.55 8.28 -14.25
N ASN A 353 -26.08 7.04 -14.15
CA ASN A 353 -26.73 5.92 -14.82
C ASN A 353 -28.21 5.90 -14.40
N PRO A 354 -29.19 5.93 -15.33
CA PRO A 354 -30.60 5.87 -14.98
C PRO A 354 -30.96 4.64 -14.13
N LYS A 355 -30.15 3.58 -14.18
CA LYS A 355 -30.26 2.37 -13.35
C LYS A 355 -29.90 2.58 -11.86
N ASN A 356 -29.20 3.67 -11.55
CA ASN A 356 -28.75 4.07 -10.22
C ASN A 356 -29.63 5.18 -9.60
N ALA A 357 -30.62 5.69 -10.33
CA ALA A 357 -31.58 6.66 -9.80
C ALA A 357 -32.27 6.11 -8.54
N GLY A 358 -32.12 6.82 -7.41
CA GLY A 358 -32.66 6.42 -6.10
C GLY A 358 -31.86 5.34 -5.35
N LYS A 359 -30.70 4.91 -5.86
CA LYS A 359 -29.82 3.93 -5.19
C LYS A 359 -28.54 4.63 -4.72
N LYS A 360 -28.06 4.30 -3.52
CA LYS A 360 -26.77 4.78 -2.98
C LYS A 360 -25.59 4.00 -3.58
N LYS A 361 -25.44 4.07 -4.90
CA LYS A 361 -24.52 3.26 -5.70
C LYS A 361 -23.72 4.12 -6.67
N ILE A 362 -22.42 3.89 -6.75
CA ILE A 362 -21.48 4.54 -7.67
C ILE A 362 -20.95 3.47 -8.62
N ASP A 363 -21.07 3.70 -9.93
CA ASP A 363 -20.43 2.87 -10.95
C ASP A 363 -19.36 3.71 -11.67
N MET A 364 -18.16 3.13 -11.82
CA MET A 364 -17.01 3.79 -12.42
C MET A 364 -16.37 2.88 -13.44
N ARG A 365 -15.93 3.45 -14.56
CA ARG A 365 -15.06 2.77 -15.52
C ARG A 365 -13.84 3.62 -15.81
N ALA A 366 -12.66 3.09 -15.57
CA ALA A 366 -11.40 3.71 -15.96
C ALA A 366 -10.66 2.85 -16.98
N LYS A 367 -9.90 3.52 -17.82
CA LYS A 367 -9.02 2.91 -18.79
C LYS A 367 -7.63 3.54 -18.66
N LEU A 368 -6.62 2.72 -18.46
CA LEU A 368 -5.23 3.19 -18.46
C LEU A 368 -4.85 3.58 -19.89
N ASN A 369 -4.42 4.82 -20.08
CA ASN A 369 -3.82 5.26 -21.34
C ASN A 369 -2.39 4.73 -21.38
N GLU A 370 -2.06 3.96 -22.42
CA GLU A 370 -0.73 3.39 -22.58
C GLU A 370 0.15 4.25 -23.48
N TYR A 371 1.32 4.61 -22.93
CA TYR A 371 2.55 4.69 -23.71
C TYR A 371 3.21 3.30 -23.67
N LEU A 372 2.92 2.48 -24.67
CA LEU A 372 3.76 1.32 -25.01
C LEU A 372 4.72 1.78 -26.12
N ASP A 373 5.70 2.61 -25.76
CA ASP A 373 6.89 2.86 -26.60
C ASP A 373 8.06 2.01 -26.11
#